data_AF-A0AAW0AX55-F1
#
_entry.id   AF-A0AAW0AX55-F1
#
_cell.length_a   1.000
_cell.length_b   1.000
_cell.length_c   1.000
_cell.angle_alpha   90.00
_cell.angle_beta   90.00
_cell.angle_gamma   90.00
#
_symmetry.space_group_name_H-M   'P 1'
#
loop_
_entity.id
_entity.type
_entity.pdbx_description
1 polymer ?
#
loop_
_entity_poly.entity_id
_entity_poly.type
_entity_poly.pdbx_seq_one_letter_code
_entity_poly.pdbx_strand_id
1 'polypeptide(L)'
;MNPETVNPEHEPAVHRLPPELLLSIFKLASPPTGINIHPSAIRDQAPWKVGRVCRRWRNIIENSPELWSPLVLDRESLPDSAEAPFWQHFAEIFDVLSNRSAGCQHLELRLVDTATSDNRNDVVGRIISRSFLACLFNRQIDIQPVIPWERITVFHLSKYRLEYLYEVLRKCDNLQELILGERHVGAYYDSIAGWGSGLRLDSLRTLKFVVHGAAEDSRVLQILTLPTLERLEIVLKARAPEHGKMVFDVEPILEMLGRSGCTLKALSIRNLRYQIYALGRFLKYAACLEELVLEGDVSRFVIKEFAAKLDGLEKLAIRCTPCTRSGAGLPPPVDSILGAVRGMPRLRSLEVQARVPRHMWRTVAQVDELRSRDIDELSVIDNVVTLLRDRSMFPVEAFKILPHPQKDPDYTQLEHFWDEVSGLPGTTRDKIRQLLEEWPKEGALNRPFNFGHDGLTFPYVSPFADFEIPREAGRNGWRIVGLDVNSI
;
A
#
# COMPACT_ATOMS: atom_id res chain seq x y z
N MET A 1 50.05 -30.82 -8.16
CA MET A 1 50.03 -29.39 -8.50
C MET A 1 50.11 -28.63 -7.20
N ASN A 2 51.21 -27.91 -6.97
CA ASN A 2 51.34 -27.03 -5.81
C ASN A 2 50.29 -25.92 -5.95
N PRO A 3 49.52 -25.58 -4.90
CA PRO A 3 48.78 -24.32 -4.86
C PRO A 3 49.81 -23.19 -4.82
N GLU A 4 50.29 -22.82 -6.01
CA GLU A 4 51.18 -21.70 -6.23
C GLU A 4 50.58 -20.45 -5.59
N THR A 5 51.46 -19.70 -4.95
CA THR A 5 51.25 -18.42 -4.28
C THR A 5 50.52 -17.44 -5.18
N VAL A 6 49.19 -17.44 -5.16
CA VAL A 6 48.38 -16.39 -5.78
C VAL A 6 48.75 -15.08 -5.10
N ASN A 7 49.36 -14.17 -5.85
CA ASN A 7 49.77 -12.87 -5.33
C ASN A 7 48.54 -12.15 -4.76
N PRO A 8 48.48 -11.87 -3.44
CA PRO A 8 47.31 -11.26 -2.79
C PRO A 8 46.92 -9.91 -3.38
N GLU A 9 47.83 -9.23 -4.09
CA GLU A 9 47.55 -7.96 -4.75
C GLU A 9 46.53 -8.06 -5.89
N HIS A 10 46.30 -9.25 -6.45
CA HIS A 10 45.36 -9.47 -7.55
C HIS A 10 43.97 -9.93 -7.09
N GLU A 11 43.71 -10.04 -5.78
CA GLU A 11 42.38 -10.39 -5.31
C GLU A 11 41.40 -9.23 -5.57
N PRO A 12 40.26 -9.46 -6.27
CA PRO A 12 39.27 -8.43 -6.53
C PRO A 12 38.89 -7.65 -5.28
N ALA A 13 38.74 -6.33 -5.39
CA ALA A 13 38.48 -5.43 -4.25
C ALA A 13 37.30 -5.88 -3.37
N VAL A 14 36.28 -6.51 -3.98
CA VAL A 14 35.09 -7.01 -3.28
C VAL A 14 35.39 -8.14 -2.29
N HIS A 15 36.45 -8.92 -2.50
CA HIS A 15 36.88 -9.92 -1.53
C HIS A 15 37.72 -9.30 -0.40
N ARG A 16 38.12 -8.05 -0.48
CA ARG A 16 38.79 -7.37 0.65
C ARG A 16 37.79 -6.79 1.65
N LEU A 17 36.50 -6.75 1.29
CA LEU A 17 35.44 -6.24 2.17
C LEU A 17 35.21 -7.18 3.37
N PRO A 18 35.13 -6.66 4.61
CA PRO A 18 34.70 -7.42 5.77
C PRO A 18 33.34 -8.10 5.55
N PRO A 19 33.09 -9.27 6.15
CA PRO A 19 31.81 -9.97 6.06
C PRO A 19 30.59 -9.09 6.40
N GLU A 20 30.72 -8.15 7.33
CA GLU A 20 29.66 -7.25 7.79
C GLU A 20 29.24 -6.24 6.71
N LEU A 21 30.20 -5.76 5.91
CA LEU A 21 29.91 -4.88 4.79
C LEU A 21 29.26 -5.66 3.64
N LEU A 22 29.75 -6.86 3.35
CA LEU A 22 29.12 -7.74 2.37
C LEU A 22 27.69 -8.09 2.78
N LEU A 23 27.46 -8.39 4.05
CA LEU A 23 26.13 -8.67 4.59
C LEU A 23 25.19 -7.46 4.46
N SER A 24 25.68 -6.25 4.75
CA SER A 24 24.91 -5.01 4.51
C SER A 24 24.56 -4.83 3.03
N ILE A 25 25.49 -5.09 2.12
CA ILE A 25 25.23 -5.06 0.66
C ILE A 25 24.20 -6.12 0.29
N PHE A 26 24.29 -7.33 0.85
CA PHE A 26 23.34 -8.42 0.58
C PHE A 26 21.94 -8.07 1.09
N LYS A 27 21.81 -7.43 2.26
CA LYS A 27 20.52 -6.92 2.77
C LYS A 27 19.90 -5.90 1.81
N LEU A 28 20.70 -5.00 1.25
CA LEU A 28 20.24 -4.02 0.26
C LEU A 28 19.89 -4.66 -1.10
N ALA A 29 20.56 -5.75 -1.47
CA ALA A 29 20.26 -6.51 -2.68
C ALA A 29 19.04 -7.44 -2.53
N SER A 30 18.66 -7.77 -1.29
CA SER A 30 17.44 -8.52 -1.00
C SER A 30 16.19 -7.69 -1.30
N PRO A 31 15.09 -8.31 -1.77
CA PRO A 31 13.85 -7.58 -1.99
C PRO A 31 13.39 -6.92 -0.69
N PRO A 32 12.97 -5.64 -0.70
CA PRO A 32 12.49 -4.95 0.51
C PRO A 32 11.21 -5.58 1.07
N THR A 33 10.51 -6.36 0.24
CA THR A 33 9.33 -7.11 0.63
C THR A 33 9.67 -8.38 1.41
N GLY A 34 10.89 -8.92 1.28
CA GLY A 34 11.32 -10.21 1.82
C GLY A 34 11.53 -11.27 0.74
N ILE A 35 11.91 -12.48 1.15
CA ILE A 35 12.13 -13.64 0.27
C ILE A 35 10.77 -14.23 -0.13
N ASN A 36 10.48 -14.31 -1.42
CA ASN A 36 9.33 -15.07 -1.88
C ASN A 36 9.63 -16.58 -1.80
N ILE A 37 8.84 -17.31 -1.02
CA ILE A 37 9.02 -18.75 -0.73
C ILE A 37 8.55 -19.63 -1.91
N HIS A 38 8.14 -19.03 -3.03
CA HIS A 38 7.68 -19.80 -4.17
C HIS A 38 8.78 -20.74 -4.73
N PRO A 39 8.50 -22.05 -4.86
CA PRO A 39 9.40 -23.04 -5.46
C PRO A 39 10.19 -22.63 -6.69
N SER A 40 9.52 -22.04 -7.69
CA SER A 40 10.19 -21.70 -8.95
C SER A 40 10.98 -20.40 -8.85
N ALA A 41 10.65 -19.51 -7.92
CA ALA A 41 11.20 -18.16 -7.86
C ALA A 41 12.30 -18.00 -6.82
N ILE A 42 12.30 -18.82 -5.77
CA ILE A 42 13.22 -18.69 -4.62
C ILE A 42 14.70 -18.76 -5.04
N ARG A 43 14.99 -19.57 -6.06
CA ARG A 43 16.35 -19.80 -6.57
C ARG A 43 16.92 -18.60 -7.33
N ASP A 44 16.06 -17.71 -7.82
CA ASP A 44 16.44 -16.55 -8.64
C ASP A 44 16.37 -15.23 -7.85
N GLN A 45 16.07 -15.31 -6.55
CA GLN A 45 16.03 -14.17 -5.64
C GLN A 45 17.28 -14.14 -4.76
N ALA A 46 17.63 -12.94 -4.29
CA ALA A 46 18.54 -12.81 -3.17
C ALA A 46 17.86 -13.37 -1.89
N PRO A 47 18.63 -14.05 -1.02
CA PRO A 47 20.09 -14.16 -1.05
C PRO A 47 20.65 -15.34 -1.88
N TRP A 48 19.84 -16.30 -2.39
CA TRP A 48 20.36 -17.45 -3.16
C TRP A 48 21.14 -17.06 -4.41
N LYS A 49 20.63 -16.12 -5.20
CA LYS A 49 21.28 -15.65 -6.42
C LYS A 49 22.67 -15.10 -6.13
N VAL A 50 22.82 -14.40 -5.01
CA VAL A 50 24.10 -13.83 -4.54
C VAL A 50 25.05 -14.93 -4.06
N GLY A 51 24.54 -15.97 -3.38
CA GLY A 51 25.33 -17.12 -2.94
C GLY A 51 25.90 -17.99 -4.07
N ARG A 52 25.55 -17.72 -5.34
CA ARG A 52 26.13 -18.41 -6.51
C ARG A 52 27.43 -17.78 -6.99
N VAL A 53 27.78 -16.57 -6.55
CA VAL A 53 28.97 -15.85 -7.04
C VAL A 53 30.28 -16.54 -6.63
N CYS A 54 30.48 -16.79 -5.33
CA CYS A 54 31.65 -17.49 -4.83
C CYS A 54 31.37 -18.22 -3.51
N ARG A 55 32.27 -19.12 -3.08
CA ARG A 55 32.13 -19.87 -1.82
C ARG A 55 32.03 -18.97 -0.59
N ARG A 56 32.80 -17.88 -0.55
CA ARG A 56 32.78 -16.93 0.58
C ARG A 56 31.43 -16.25 0.74
N TRP A 57 30.83 -15.78 -0.35
CA TRP A 57 29.52 -15.13 -0.30
C TRP A 57 28.43 -16.10 0.15
N ARG A 58 28.47 -17.34 -0.35
CA ARG A 58 27.58 -18.40 0.12
C ARG A 58 27.72 -18.65 1.62
N ASN A 59 28.95 -18.76 2.12
CA ASN A 59 29.22 -18.98 3.53
C ASN A 59 28.66 -17.84 4.40
N ILE A 60 28.88 -16.57 4.00
CA ILE A 60 28.30 -15.40 4.68
C ILE A 60 26.78 -15.51 4.70
N ILE A 61 26.16 -15.77 3.55
CA ILE A 61 24.71 -15.88 3.40
C ILE A 61 24.12 -17.01 4.26
N GLU A 62 24.73 -18.20 4.23
CA GLU A 62 24.27 -19.37 5.00
C GLU A 62 24.38 -19.17 6.52
N ASN A 63 25.33 -18.36 6.98
CA ASN A 63 25.54 -18.07 8.40
C ASN A 63 24.92 -16.74 8.88
N SER A 64 24.14 -16.05 8.04
CA SER A 64 23.47 -14.79 8.39
C SER A 64 21.96 -15.00 8.50
N PRO A 65 21.44 -15.41 9.68
CA PRO A 65 20.05 -15.80 9.86
C PRO A 65 19.06 -14.68 9.53
N GLU A 66 19.47 -13.41 9.66
CA GLU A 66 18.62 -12.26 9.36
C GLU A 66 18.34 -12.06 7.86
N LEU A 67 19.15 -12.64 6.97
CA LEU A 67 18.83 -12.66 5.54
C LEU A 67 17.66 -13.61 5.22
N TRP A 68 17.36 -14.54 6.12
CA TRP A 68 16.31 -15.55 5.97
C TRP A 68 15.07 -15.28 6.83
N SER A 69 15.05 -14.16 7.56
CA SER A 69 13.96 -13.81 8.47
C SER A 69 12.69 -13.30 7.77
N PRO A 70 12.76 -12.39 6.78
CA PRO A 70 11.56 -11.92 6.10
C PRO A 70 11.14 -12.91 5.02
N LEU A 71 10.10 -13.68 5.33
CA LEU A 71 9.51 -14.70 4.48
C LEU A 71 8.18 -14.20 3.91
N VAL A 72 8.06 -14.23 2.58
CA VAL A 72 6.89 -13.77 1.84
C VAL A 72 6.27 -14.93 1.09
N LEU A 73 4.97 -15.14 1.27
CA LEU A 73 4.17 -15.96 0.38
C LEU A 73 3.25 -15.02 -0.41
N ASP A 74 3.60 -14.79 -1.67
CA ASP A 74 2.79 -13.97 -2.57
C ASP A 74 1.81 -14.84 -3.36
N ARG A 75 0.55 -14.43 -3.38
CA ARG A 75 -0.49 -14.98 -4.24
C ARG A 75 -0.07 -15.16 -5.69
N GLU A 76 0.54 -14.15 -6.30
CA GLU A 76 0.84 -14.21 -7.75
C GLU A 76 1.78 -15.36 -8.08
N SER A 77 2.45 -15.89 -7.08
CA SER A 77 3.32 -17.03 -7.21
C SER A 77 2.59 -18.35 -6.98
N LEU A 78 1.43 -18.39 -6.34
CA LEU A 78 0.72 -19.63 -6.05
C LEU A 78 0.05 -20.22 -7.30
N PRO A 79 0.10 -21.54 -7.50
CA PRO A 79 -0.62 -22.18 -8.60
C PRO A 79 -2.13 -21.99 -8.45
N ASP A 80 -2.83 -21.83 -9.58
CA ASP A 80 -4.29 -21.68 -9.61
C ASP A 80 -5.01 -22.90 -9.03
N SER A 81 -4.41 -24.09 -9.16
CA SER A 81 -4.85 -25.35 -8.57
C SER A 81 -4.10 -25.61 -7.25
N ALA A 82 -4.84 -25.96 -6.20
CA ALA A 82 -4.29 -26.39 -4.90
C ALA A 82 -3.69 -27.81 -5.01
N GLU A 83 -2.69 -27.98 -5.88
CA GLU A 83 -2.05 -29.26 -6.12
C GLU A 83 -1.19 -29.66 -4.92
N ALA A 84 -1.40 -30.88 -4.41
CA ALA A 84 -0.66 -31.41 -3.27
C ALA A 84 0.89 -31.34 -3.43
N PRO A 85 1.49 -31.60 -4.62
CA PRO A 85 2.93 -31.46 -4.82
C PRO A 85 3.49 -30.08 -4.52
N PHE A 86 2.71 -29.02 -4.79
CA PHE A 86 3.12 -27.66 -4.49
C PHE A 86 3.30 -27.46 -2.99
N TRP A 87 2.31 -27.89 -2.18
CA TRP A 87 2.32 -27.70 -0.74
C TRP A 87 3.38 -28.53 -0.03
N GLN A 88 3.64 -29.74 -0.53
CA GLN A 88 4.75 -30.56 -0.05
C GLN A 88 6.09 -29.84 -0.26
N HIS A 89 6.33 -29.35 -1.47
CA HIS A 89 7.58 -28.68 -1.77
C HIS A 89 7.70 -27.32 -1.06
N PHE A 90 6.58 -26.61 -0.88
CA PHE A 90 6.52 -25.44 -0.02
C PHE A 90 6.93 -25.77 1.41
N ALA A 91 6.41 -26.86 2.00
CA ALA A 91 6.75 -27.26 3.35
C ALA A 91 8.24 -27.57 3.50
N GLU A 92 8.82 -28.31 2.55
CA GLU A 92 10.26 -28.60 2.51
C GLU A 92 11.11 -27.33 2.44
N ILE A 93 10.73 -26.39 1.56
CA ILE A 93 11.43 -25.12 1.45
C ILE A 93 11.29 -24.35 2.76
N PHE A 94 10.08 -24.24 3.30
CA PHE A 94 9.82 -23.51 4.53
C PHE A 94 10.65 -24.05 5.69
N ASP A 95 10.76 -25.37 5.85
CA ASP A 95 11.59 -25.99 6.88
C ASP A 95 13.06 -25.62 6.70
N VAL A 96 13.59 -25.60 5.46
CA VAL A 96 14.95 -25.13 5.19
C VAL A 96 15.14 -23.66 5.59
N LEU A 97 14.18 -22.78 5.30
CA LEU A 97 14.25 -21.36 5.65
C LEU A 97 14.12 -21.13 7.16
N SER A 98 13.21 -21.85 7.78
CA SER A 98 12.97 -21.84 9.22
C SER A 98 14.23 -22.27 9.99
N ASN A 99 14.92 -23.31 9.51
CA ASN A 99 16.18 -23.77 10.07
C ASN A 99 17.33 -22.78 9.85
N ARG A 100 17.43 -22.17 8.66
CA ARG A 100 18.45 -21.14 8.39
C ARG A 100 18.25 -19.88 9.20
N SER A 101 17.01 -19.53 9.49
CA SER A 101 16.68 -18.39 10.34
C SER A 101 16.80 -18.70 11.83
N ALA A 102 17.09 -19.95 12.25
CA ALA A 102 17.04 -20.39 13.66
C ALA A 102 17.92 -19.57 14.62
N GLY A 103 19.01 -18.97 14.12
CA GLY A 103 19.84 -18.04 14.89
C GLY A 103 19.21 -16.66 15.10
N CYS A 104 18.11 -16.34 14.42
CA CYS A 104 17.35 -15.10 14.58
C CYS A 104 16.18 -15.32 15.54
N GLN A 105 16.12 -14.44 16.55
CA GLN A 105 15.00 -14.36 17.49
C GLN A 105 13.72 -13.81 16.84
N HIS A 106 13.84 -13.24 15.64
CA HIS A 106 12.76 -12.58 14.92
C HIS A 106 12.53 -13.25 13.57
N LEU A 107 11.34 -13.77 13.36
CA LEU A 107 10.85 -14.24 12.07
C LEU A 107 9.72 -13.32 11.61
N GLU A 108 9.83 -12.84 10.38
CA GLU A 108 8.79 -12.04 9.76
C GLU A 108 8.09 -12.90 8.70
N LEU A 109 6.79 -13.09 8.84
CA LEU A 109 5.98 -13.86 7.90
C LEU A 109 4.93 -12.97 7.26
N ARG A 110 5.01 -12.80 5.94
CA ARG A 110 4.08 -12.01 5.14
C ARG A 110 3.33 -12.90 4.16
N LEU A 111 2.03 -13.00 4.32
CA LEU A 111 1.13 -13.60 3.34
C LEU A 111 0.48 -12.47 2.56
N VAL A 112 0.99 -12.22 1.35
CA VAL A 112 0.60 -11.08 0.52
C VAL A 112 -0.28 -11.55 -0.63
N ASP A 113 -1.29 -10.74 -0.93
CA ASP A 113 -2.20 -10.91 -2.05
C ASP A 113 -2.14 -9.58 -2.79
N THR A 114 -1.23 -9.50 -3.77
CA THR A 114 -1.05 -8.32 -4.60
C THR A 114 -2.09 -8.22 -5.72
N ALA A 115 -2.94 -9.24 -5.90
CA ALA A 115 -3.88 -9.26 -7.00
C ALA A 115 -4.93 -8.16 -6.79
N THR A 116 -4.80 -7.09 -7.58
CA THR A 116 -5.65 -5.90 -7.56
C THR A 116 -7.08 -6.15 -8.06
N SER A 117 -7.49 -7.40 -8.24
CA SER A 117 -8.82 -7.65 -8.77
C SER A 117 -9.85 -7.40 -7.68
N ASP A 118 -10.52 -6.24 -7.76
CA ASP A 118 -11.81 -5.93 -7.11
C ASP A 118 -12.94 -6.92 -7.50
N ASN A 119 -12.60 -8.02 -8.17
CA ASN A 119 -13.54 -9.02 -8.61
C ASN A 119 -14.10 -9.75 -7.38
N ARG A 120 -15.37 -9.46 -7.05
CA ARG A 120 -16.12 -10.14 -5.99
C ARG A 120 -16.14 -11.67 -6.14
N ASN A 121 -15.81 -12.18 -7.33
CA ASN A 121 -15.66 -13.61 -7.62
C ASN A 121 -14.20 -14.08 -7.53
N ASP A 122 -13.37 -13.46 -6.69
CA ASP A 122 -12.00 -13.88 -6.45
C ASP A 122 -11.93 -15.25 -5.75
N VAL A 123 -12.13 -16.31 -6.53
CA VAL A 123 -12.04 -17.71 -6.11
C VAL A 123 -10.60 -18.05 -5.71
N VAL A 124 -9.60 -17.43 -6.34
CA VAL A 124 -8.19 -17.71 -6.07
C VAL A 124 -7.74 -17.09 -4.73
N GLY A 125 -8.18 -15.88 -4.39
CA GLY A 125 -7.94 -15.31 -3.05
C GLY A 125 -8.58 -16.16 -1.92
N ARG A 126 -9.74 -16.78 -2.21
CA ARG A 126 -10.36 -17.79 -1.32
C ARG A 126 -9.47 -19.02 -1.18
N ILE A 127 -8.92 -19.51 -2.29
CA ILE A 127 -8.06 -20.69 -2.30
C ILE A 127 -6.78 -20.41 -1.52
N ILE A 128 -6.20 -19.21 -1.51
CA ILE A 128 -4.90 -19.00 -0.87
C ILE A 128 -5.00 -18.92 0.64
N SER A 129 -5.88 -18.04 1.14
CA SER A 129 -6.13 -17.94 2.57
C SER A 129 -6.67 -19.26 3.13
N ARG A 130 -7.53 -19.95 2.38
CA ARG A 130 -8.01 -21.28 2.78
C ARG A 130 -6.94 -22.34 2.65
N SER A 131 -6.19 -22.46 1.56
CA SER A 131 -5.25 -23.56 1.31
C SER A 131 -3.94 -23.40 2.06
N PHE A 132 -3.43 -22.18 2.26
CA PHE A 132 -2.28 -21.99 3.13
C PHE A 132 -2.65 -22.27 4.57
N LEU A 133 -3.67 -21.61 5.11
CA LEU A 133 -4.06 -21.82 6.51
C LEU A 133 -4.62 -23.22 6.71
N ALA A 134 -5.35 -23.79 5.74
CA ALA A 134 -5.66 -25.22 5.75
C ALA A 134 -4.40 -26.07 5.62
N CYS A 135 -3.38 -25.76 4.84
CA CYS A 135 -2.13 -26.54 4.86
C CYS A 135 -1.50 -26.52 6.26
N LEU A 136 -1.61 -25.41 6.99
CA LEU A 136 -1.08 -25.28 8.34
C LEU A 136 -1.93 -25.97 9.42
N PHE A 137 -3.25 -26.05 9.24
CA PHE A 137 -4.18 -26.53 10.27
C PHE A 137 -4.97 -27.79 9.88
N ASN A 138 -5.13 -28.07 8.59
CA ASN A 138 -5.84 -29.22 8.04
C ASN A 138 -4.90 -30.42 7.97
N ARG A 139 -5.40 -31.56 8.44
CA ARG A 139 -4.67 -32.83 8.53
C ARG A 139 -4.64 -33.62 7.22
N GLN A 140 -5.16 -33.04 6.14
CA GLN A 140 -5.29 -33.75 4.85
C GLN A 140 -4.02 -33.74 4.00
N ILE A 141 -2.97 -33.00 4.39
CA ILE A 141 -1.67 -33.04 3.73
C ILE A 141 -0.74 -33.84 4.63
N ASP A 142 -0.07 -34.85 4.06
CA ASP A 142 0.80 -35.78 4.78
C ASP A 142 2.02 -35.10 5.43
N ILE A 143 2.42 -33.94 4.90
CA ILE A 143 3.58 -33.17 5.37
C ILE A 143 3.09 -31.80 5.83
N GLN A 144 3.12 -31.57 7.14
CA GLN A 144 2.85 -30.26 7.73
C GLN A 144 4.20 -29.56 8.00
N PRO A 145 4.40 -28.31 7.50
CA PRO A 145 5.61 -27.57 7.81
C PRO A 145 5.70 -27.30 9.31
N VAL A 146 6.91 -27.39 9.86
CA VAL A 146 7.15 -27.05 11.27
C VAL A 146 7.31 -25.54 11.37
N ILE A 147 6.22 -24.86 11.70
CA ILE A 147 6.25 -23.42 11.91
C ILE A 147 6.73 -23.10 13.33
N PRO A 148 7.82 -22.33 13.49
CA PRO A 148 8.29 -21.85 14.78
C PRO A 148 7.45 -20.64 15.21
N TRP A 149 6.21 -20.90 15.62
CA TRP A 149 5.22 -19.85 15.94
C TRP A 149 5.74 -18.86 17.00
N GLU A 150 6.51 -19.36 17.96
CA GLU A 150 7.16 -18.58 19.01
C GLU A 150 8.23 -17.60 18.49
N ARG A 151 8.73 -17.78 17.27
CA ARG A 151 9.72 -16.86 16.65
C ARG A 151 9.06 -15.80 15.77
N ILE A 152 7.77 -15.92 15.46
CA ILE A 152 7.06 -14.95 14.61
C ILE A 152 6.82 -13.65 15.39
N THR A 153 7.53 -12.60 15.01
CA THR A 153 7.40 -11.27 15.61
C THR A 153 6.67 -10.27 14.72
N VAL A 154 6.68 -10.48 13.40
CA VAL A 154 5.92 -9.69 12.45
C VAL A 154 5.03 -10.62 11.63
N PHE A 155 3.73 -10.35 11.62
CA PHE A 155 2.78 -11.13 10.85
C PHE A 155 1.89 -10.24 9.99
N HIS A 156 1.97 -10.41 8.68
CA HIS A 156 1.20 -9.63 7.73
C HIS A 156 0.30 -10.55 6.92
N LEU A 157 -1.01 -10.26 6.92
CA LEU A 157 -2.02 -10.93 6.12
C LEU A 157 -2.72 -9.90 5.24
N SER A 158 -2.47 -9.90 3.93
CA SER A 158 -3.20 -9.05 2.98
C SER A 158 -4.69 -9.36 2.91
N LYS A 159 -5.05 -10.64 3.06
CA LYS A 159 -6.42 -11.14 3.13
C LYS A 159 -6.50 -12.23 4.20
N TYR A 160 -7.57 -12.24 4.96
CA TYR A 160 -7.74 -13.23 6.04
C TYR A 160 -9.18 -13.67 6.24
N ARG A 161 -9.34 -14.88 6.78
CA ARG A 161 -10.58 -15.38 7.37
C ARG A 161 -10.42 -15.40 8.87
N LEU A 162 -11.50 -15.08 9.56
CA LEU A 162 -11.54 -14.96 11.01
C LEU A 162 -11.12 -16.26 11.70
N GLU A 163 -11.69 -17.39 11.29
CA GLU A 163 -11.45 -18.72 11.90
C GLU A 163 -9.96 -19.10 11.97
N TYR A 164 -9.22 -18.85 10.90
CA TYR A 164 -7.80 -19.18 10.85
C TYR A 164 -6.92 -18.14 11.53
N LEU A 165 -7.31 -16.86 11.46
CA LEU A 165 -6.58 -15.79 12.12
C LEU A 165 -6.48 -16.05 13.63
N TYR A 166 -7.59 -16.45 14.26
CA TYR A 166 -7.61 -16.77 15.67
C TYR A 166 -6.62 -17.89 16.03
N GLU A 167 -6.63 -18.99 15.29
CA GLU A 167 -5.75 -20.14 15.53
C GLU A 167 -4.27 -19.80 15.31
N VAL A 168 -3.95 -18.94 14.34
CA VAL A 168 -2.57 -18.47 14.14
C VAL A 168 -2.15 -17.59 15.31
N LEU A 169 -2.92 -16.55 15.62
CA LEU A 169 -2.52 -15.57 16.63
C LEU A 169 -2.40 -16.19 18.03
N ARG A 170 -3.18 -17.25 18.34
CA ARG A 170 -3.06 -18.01 19.60
C ARG A 170 -1.72 -18.74 19.75
N LYS A 171 -0.98 -18.95 18.66
CA LYS A 171 0.34 -19.61 18.68
C LYS A 171 1.51 -18.61 18.69
N CYS A 172 1.27 -17.35 18.36
CA CYS A 172 2.32 -16.34 18.20
C CYS A 172 2.51 -15.49 19.48
N ASP A 173 3.08 -16.07 20.54
CA ASP A 173 3.24 -15.41 21.84
C ASP A 173 4.16 -14.17 21.80
N ASN A 174 5.12 -14.16 20.87
CA ASN A 174 6.10 -13.08 20.70
C ASN A 174 5.73 -12.10 19.58
N LEU A 175 4.48 -12.10 19.11
CA LEU A 175 4.05 -11.22 18.03
C LEU A 175 4.13 -9.74 18.46
N GLN A 176 4.95 -8.95 17.76
CA GLN A 176 5.18 -7.52 18.03
C GLN A 176 4.44 -6.62 17.04
N GLU A 177 4.31 -7.06 15.79
CA GLU A 177 3.62 -6.32 14.73
C GLU A 177 2.64 -7.21 13.99
N LEU A 178 1.39 -6.72 13.87
CA LEU A 178 0.32 -7.39 13.16
C LEU A 178 -0.24 -6.45 12.11
N ILE A 179 -0.21 -6.87 10.85
CA ILE A 179 -0.77 -6.15 9.71
C ILE A 179 -1.90 -6.98 9.10
N LEU A 180 -3.13 -6.47 9.19
CA LEU A 180 -4.33 -7.08 8.64
C LEU A 180 -4.84 -6.25 7.45
N GLY A 181 -4.82 -6.83 6.27
CA GLY A 181 -5.40 -6.27 5.07
C GLY A 181 -6.91 -6.47 5.04
N GLU A 182 -7.42 -6.88 3.89
CA GLU A 182 -8.85 -7.00 3.63
C GLU A 182 -9.44 -8.27 4.24
N ARG A 183 -10.53 -8.14 4.99
CA ARG A 183 -11.26 -9.32 5.44
C ARG A 183 -11.93 -9.99 4.24
N HIS A 184 -11.72 -11.30 4.09
CA HIS A 184 -12.47 -12.07 3.11
C HIS A 184 -13.89 -12.34 3.63
N VAL A 185 -14.90 -11.69 3.05
CA VAL A 185 -16.31 -11.95 3.36
C VAL A 185 -16.76 -13.21 2.62
N GLY A 186 -16.73 -14.36 3.28
CA GLY A 186 -17.31 -15.61 2.78
C GLY A 186 -18.83 -15.66 3.02
N ALA A 187 -19.57 -16.32 2.14
CA ALA A 187 -21.04 -16.38 2.14
C ALA A 187 -21.68 -17.22 3.28
N TYR A 188 -20.87 -17.80 4.17
CA TYR A 188 -21.35 -18.63 5.27
C TYR A 188 -20.73 -18.12 6.57
N TYR A 189 -21.61 -17.78 7.52
CA TYR A 189 -21.32 -17.21 8.83
C TYR A 189 -20.05 -17.80 9.46
N ASP A 190 -18.95 -17.04 9.47
CA ASP A 190 -17.85 -17.26 10.42
C ASP A 190 -18.45 -16.96 11.81
N SER A 191 -19.08 -17.96 12.41
CA SER A 191 -19.61 -17.84 13.75
C SER A 191 -18.44 -17.76 14.71
N ILE A 192 -18.33 -16.63 15.41
CA ILE A 192 -17.39 -16.43 16.53
C ILE A 192 -17.88 -17.19 17.77
N ALA A 193 -19.06 -17.82 17.70
CA ALA A 193 -19.57 -18.66 18.78
C ALA A 193 -18.62 -19.85 19.00
N GLY A 194 -17.78 -19.73 20.03
CA GLY A 194 -16.76 -20.72 20.37
C GLY A 194 -15.37 -20.13 20.63
N TRP A 195 -15.12 -18.86 20.31
CA TRP A 195 -13.79 -18.23 20.44
C TRP A 195 -13.36 -17.87 21.88
N GLY A 196 -13.98 -18.47 22.89
CA GLY A 196 -13.53 -18.37 24.28
C GLY A 196 -13.43 -16.94 24.86
N SER A 197 -12.57 -16.79 25.86
CA SER A 197 -12.35 -15.60 26.71
C SER A 197 -11.66 -14.41 26.01
N GLY A 198 -11.69 -14.34 24.69
CA GLY A 198 -10.88 -13.41 23.91
C GLY A 198 -9.41 -13.84 23.82
N LEU A 199 -8.69 -13.20 22.91
CA LEU A 199 -7.28 -13.43 22.63
C LEU A 199 -6.45 -12.27 23.16
N ARG A 200 -5.52 -12.59 24.07
CA ARG A 200 -4.60 -11.62 24.65
C ARG A 200 -3.23 -11.74 23.97
N LEU A 201 -2.72 -10.63 23.45
CA LEU A 201 -1.41 -10.55 22.80
C LEU A 201 -0.52 -9.57 23.56
N ASP A 202 0.21 -10.08 24.56
CA ASP A 202 1.00 -9.28 25.51
C ASP A 202 2.28 -8.66 24.91
N SER A 203 2.69 -9.09 23.73
CA SER A 203 3.90 -8.59 23.05
C SER A 203 3.59 -7.60 21.93
N LEU A 204 2.31 -7.45 21.54
CA LEU A 204 1.93 -6.71 20.35
C LEU A 204 2.04 -5.20 20.59
N ARG A 205 2.93 -4.55 19.84
CA ARG A 205 3.20 -3.10 19.92
C ARG A 205 2.61 -2.33 18.76
N THR A 206 2.55 -2.94 17.58
CA THR A 206 2.03 -2.32 16.36
C THR A 206 0.88 -3.13 15.80
N LEU A 207 -0.28 -2.47 15.62
CA LEU A 207 -1.42 -3.03 14.92
C LEU A 207 -1.78 -2.14 13.74
N LYS A 208 -1.76 -2.71 12.54
CA LYS A 208 -2.30 -2.09 11.33
C LYS A 208 -3.47 -2.92 10.83
N PHE A 209 -4.60 -2.29 10.53
CA PHE A 209 -5.70 -3.01 9.91
C PHE A 209 -6.52 -2.17 8.93
N VAL A 210 -7.13 -2.85 7.96
CA VAL A 210 -8.00 -2.25 6.95
C VAL A 210 -9.47 -2.52 7.29
N VAL A 211 -10.34 -1.52 7.17
CA VAL A 211 -11.79 -1.62 7.45
C VAL A 211 -12.61 -1.24 6.23
N HIS A 212 -13.52 -2.10 5.76
CA HIS A 212 -14.33 -1.85 4.57
C HIS A 212 -15.74 -1.30 4.86
N GLY A 213 -15.98 -0.88 6.11
CA GLY A 213 -17.23 -0.27 6.57
C GLY A 213 -18.35 -1.26 6.88
N ALA A 214 -18.12 -2.57 6.74
CA ALA A 214 -19.03 -3.58 7.28
C ALA A 214 -18.73 -3.76 8.77
N ALA A 215 -19.78 -3.81 9.61
CA ALA A 215 -19.65 -4.12 11.04
C ALA A 215 -18.97 -5.47 11.32
N GLU A 216 -18.88 -6.32 10.30
CA GLU A 216 -18.22 -7.60 10.38
C GLU A 216 -16.69 -7.49 10.40
N ASP A 217 -16.09 -6.53 9.69
CA ASP A 217 -14.63 -6.42 9.57
C ASP A 217 -13.95 -6.18 10.92
N SER A 218 -14.67 -5.50 11.81
CA SER A 218 -14.19 -5.09 13.13
C SER A 218 -14.42 -6.14 14.21
N ARG A 219 -15.08 -7.27 13.90
CA ARG A 219 -15.29 -8.37 14.87
C ARG A 219 -13.99 -8.99 15.39
N VAL A 220 -12.92 -8.98 14.58
CA VAL A 220 -11.61 -9.42 15.06
C VAL A 220 -11.16 -8.60 16.27
N LEU A 221 -11.50 -7.32 16.33
CA LEU A 221 -11.07 -6.44 17.42
C LEU A 221 -11.83 -6.73 18.72
N GLN A 222 -13.07 -7.21 18.62
CA GLN A 222 -13.89 -7.57 19.78
C GLN A 222 -13.26 -8.68 20.61
N ILE A 223 -12.41 -9.52 20.00
CA ILE A 223 -11.71 -10.59 20.72
C ILE A 223 -10.29 -10.21 21.15
N LEU A 224 -9.68 -9.18 20.59
CA LEU A 224 -8.28 -8.84 20.86
C LEU A 224 -8.11 -8.00 22.12
N THR A 225 -7.21 -8.39 23.01
CA THR A 225 -6.75 -7.61 24.17
C THR A 225 -5.25 -7.37 24.02
N LEU A 226 -4.84 -6.12 23.85
CA LEU A 226 -3.52 -5.70 23.37
C LEU A 226 -2.85 -4.74 24.38
N PRO A 227 -2.46 -5.22 25.57
CA PRO A 227 -2.06 -4.34 26.68
C PRO A 227 -0.81 -3.50 26.40
N THR A 228 0.06 -3.95 25.50
CA THR A 228 1.31 -3.28 25.12
C THR A 228 1.21 -2.51 23.80
N LEU A 229 0.00 -2.30 23.28
CA LEU A 229 -0.18 -1.63 22.00
C LEU A 229 0.29 -0.16 22.08
N GLU A 230 1.28 0.19 21.27
CA GLU A 230 1.86 1.54 21.20
C GLU A 230 1.46 2.27 19.91
N ARG A 231 1.30 1.53 18.80
CA ARG A 231 1.05 2.09 17.47
C ARG A 231 -0.18 1.45 16.85
N LEU A 232 -1.14 2.29 16.44
CA LEU A 232 -2.36 1.87 15.78
C LEU A 232 -2.50 2.57 14.42
N GLU A 233 -2.54 1.79 13.34
CA GLU A 233 -2.83 2.28 11.99
C GLU A 233 -4.16 1.69 11.47
N ILE A 234 -5.08 2.57 11.10
CA ILE A 234 -6.41 2.23 10.62
C ILE A 234 -6.53 2.75 9.19
N VAL A 235 -6.77 1.86 8.24
CA VAL A 235 -7.02 2.23 6.84
C VAL A 235 -8.48 2.01 6.51
N LEU A 236 -9.23 3.10 6.33
CA LEU A 236 -10.63 3.00 5.94
C LEU A 236 -10.74 2.78 4.43
N LYS A 237 -11.43 1.74 4.00
CA LYS A 237 -11.79 1.53 2.60
C LYS A 237 -13.27 1.76 2.44
N ALA A 238 -13.62 2.77 1.64
CA ALA A 238 -15.01 2.99 1.32
C ALA A 238 -15.47 1.94 0.31
N ARG A 239 -16.42 1.08 0.69
CA ARG A 239 -17.20 0.37 -0.33
C ARG A 239 -18.00 1.41 -1.11
N ALA A 240 -18.24 1.15 -2.40
CA ALA A 240 -19.19 1.94 -3.16
C ALA A 240 -20.52 1.94 -2.38
N PRO A 241 -21.03 3.11 -1.93
CA PRO A 241 -22.33 3.16 -1.29
C PRO A 241 -23.34 2.80 -2.37
N GLU A 242 -23.72 1.55 -2.45
CA GLU A 242 -24.82 1.16 -3.33
C GLU A 242 -26.12 1.81 -2.79
N HIS A 243 -26.24 2.05 -1.46
CA HIS A 243 -27.53 2.40 -0.84
C HIS A 243 -27.47 3.41 0.34
N GLY A 244 -26.50 4.33 0.38
CA GLY A 244 -26.48 5.42 1.37
C GLY A 244 -25.49 5.24 2.54
N LYS A 245 -25.30 6.33 3.29
CA LYS A 245 -24.24 6.62 4.28
C LYS A 245 -23.62 5.36 4.92
N MET A 246 -22.44 4.95 4.43
CA MET A 246 -21.59 4.04 5.20
C MET A 246 -21.08 4.75 6.43
N VAL A 247 -21.58 4.32 7.59
CA VAL A 247 -21.04 4.70 8.89
C VAL A 247 -20.02 3.63 9.24
N PHE A 248 -18.73 3.97 9.18
CA PHE A 248 -17.70 3.17 9.82
C PHE A 248 -18.03 3.09 11.32
N ASP A 249 -18.26 1.87 11.79
CA ASP A 249 -18.53 1.60 13.20
C ASP A 249 -17.20 1.50 13.94
N VAL A 250 -16.98 2.46 14.84
CA VAL A 250 -15.75 2.58 15.62
C VAL A 250 -15.85 1.90 16.97
N GLU A 251 -17.04 1.48 17.39
CA GLU A 251 -17.24 0.88 18.72
C GLU A 251 -16.32 -0.30 18.96
N PRO A 252 -16.14 -1.25 18.03
CA PRO A 252 -15.29 -2.41 18.31
C PRO A 252 -13.82 -2.04 18.53
N ILE A 253 -13.37 -0.93 17.95
CA ILE A 253 -12.00 -0.43 18.15
C ILE A 253 -11.90 0.24 19.53
N LEU A 254 -12.88 1.06 19.89
CA LEU A 254 -12.92 1.71 21.20
C LEU A 254 -13.08 0.70 22.35
N GLU A 255 -13.89 -0.34 22.16
CA GLU A 255 -14.03 -1.47 23.08
C GLU A 255 -12.72 -2.23 23.22
N MET A 256 -12.03 -2.50 22.11
CA MET A 256 -10.72 -3.13 22.11
C MET A 256 -9.69 -2.28 22.87
N LEU A 257 -9.62 -0.97 22.62
CA LEU A 257 -8.72 -0.07 23.34
C LEU A 257 -9.05 0.01 24.83
N GLY A 258 -10.34 0.12 25.18
CA GLY A 258 -10.79 0.15 26.56
C GLY A 258 -10.48 -1.14 27.33
N ARG A 259 -10.67 -2.30 26.70
CA ARG A 259 -10.31 -3.61 27.26
C ARG A 259 -8.79 -3.81 27.37
N SER A 260 -8.04 -3.24 26.43
CA SER A 260 -6.58 -3.38 26.39
C SER A 260 -5.89 -2.52 27.43
N GLY A 261 -6.44 -1.35 27.75
CA GLY A 261 -5.82 -0.42 28.70
C GLY A 261 -4.43 0.06 28.25
N CYS A 262 -4.14 -0.02 26.96
CA CYS A 262 -2.84 0.30 26.38
C CYS A 262 -2.58 1.80 26.34
N THR A 263 -1.30 2.19 26.33
CA THR A 263 -0.86 3.58 26.19
C THR A 263 -0.42 3.84 24.74
N LEU A 264 -1.37 4.26 23.90
CA LEU A 264 -1.08 4.57 22.49
C LEU A 264 -0.16 5.80 22.38
N LYS A 265 0.96 5.62 21.69
CA LYS A 265 1.93 6.67 21.33
C LYS A 265 1.75 7.17 19.91
N ALA A 266 1.33 6.30 18.98
CA ALA A 266 1.10 6.68 17.59
C ALA A 266 -0.26 6.21 17.08
N LEU A 267 -0.98 7.10 16.40
CA LEU A 267 -2.29 6.84 15.79
C LEU A 267 -2.28 7.36 14.36
N SER A 268 -2.51 6.47 13.41
CA SER A 268 -2.70 6.81 12.00
C SER A 268 -4.08 6.38 11.56
N ILE A 269 -4.87 7.30 11.01
CA ILE A 269 -6.16 6.98 10.40
C ILE A 269 -6.18 7.52 8.99
N ARG A 270 -6.31 6.61 8.02
CA ARG A 270 -6.32 6.93 6.60
C ARG A 270 -7.70 6.81 5.99
N ASN A 271 -7.94 7.63 4.96
CA ASN A 271 -9.21 7.75 4.24
C ASN A 271 -10.41 8.11 5.14
N LEU A 272 -10.18 8.99 6.12
CA LEU A 272 -11.25 9.55 6.95
C LEU A 272 -12.33 10.20 6.11
N ARG A 273 -13.60 9.89 6.41
CA ARG A 273 -14.79 10.49 5.77
C ARG A 273 -15.85 10.82 6.80
N TYR A 274 -16.17 12.10 7.00
CA TYR A 274 -17.33 12.58 7.80
C TYR A 274 -17.48 11.95 9.22
N GLN A 275 -16.40 11.45 9.82
CA GLN A 275 -16.38 10.65 11.05
C GLN A 275 -15.86 11.43 12.27
N ILE A 276 -16.30 12.69 12.39
CA ILE A 276 -15.80 13.64 13.38
C ILE A 276 -16.01 13.12 14.82
N TYR A 277 -17.18 12.54 15.08
CA TYR A 277 -17.57 12.07 16.41
C TYR A 277 -16.75 10.87 16.88
N ALA A 278 -16.39 9.97 15.97
CA ALA A 278 -15.58 8.80 16.28
C ALA A 278 -14.20 9.20 16.79
N LEU A 279 -13.55 10.15 16.12
CA LEU A 279 -12.21 10.57 16.47
C LEU A 279 -12.15 11.23 17.86
N GLY A 280 -13.15 12.03 18.21
CA GLY A 280 -13.26 12.60 19.56
C GLY A 280 -13.24 11.55 20.68
N ARG A 281 -13.77 10.35 20.40
CA ARG A 281 -13.76 9.20 21.33
C ARG A 281 -12.45 8.44 21.33
N PHE A 282 -11.79 8.28 20.19
CA PHE A 282 -10.44 7.72 20.11
C PHE A 282 -9.46 8.48 20.99
N LEU A 283 -9.54 9.80 20.96
CA LEU A 283 -8.65 10.68 21.71
C LEU A 283 -8.77 10.49 23.23
N LYS A 284 -9.88 9.94 23.74
CA LYS A 284 -10.01 9.57 25.15
C LYS A 284 -9.02 8.46 25.56
N TYR A 285 -8.67 7.58 24.63
CA TYR A 285 -7.74 6.47 24.84
C TYR A 285 -6.30 6.80 24.42
N ALA A 286 -6.07 8.02 23.93
CA ALA A 286 -4.81 8.45 23.35
C ALA A 286 -4.23 9.66 24.10
N ALA A 287 -4.35 9.68 25.44
CA ALA A 287 -3.81 10.77 26.26
C ALA A 287 -2.27 10.89 26.19
N CYS A 288 -1.58 9.79 25.86
CA CYS A 288 -0.13 9.73 25.72
C CYS A 288 0.33 9.80 24.25
N LEU A 289 -0.51 10.32 23.35
CA LEU A 289 -0.20 10.32 21.93
C LEU A 289 0.92 11.31 21.59
N GLU A 290 2.00 10.79 21.02
CA GLU A 290 3.16 11.53 20.55
C GLU A 290 3.07 11.81 19.03
N GLU A 291 2.42 10.91 18.28
CA GLU A 291 2.30 10.97 16.82
C GLU A 291 0.84 10.78 16.36
N LEU A 292 0.33 11.75 15.58
CA LEU A 292 -1.01 11.70 15.00
C LEU A 292 -0.94 11.93 13.49
N VAL A 293 -1.40 10.94 12.72
CA VAL A 293 -1.51 11.02 11.26
C VAL A 293 -2.99 10.90 10.86
N LEU A 294 -3.54 11.94 10.25
CA LEU A 294 -4.91 11.98 9.74
C LEU A 294 -4.88 12.16 8.23
N GLU A 295 -5.37 11.18 7.49
CA GLU A 295 -5.48 11.25 6.03
C GLU A 295 -6.95 11.16 5.59
N GLY A 296 -7.41 12.08 4.74
CA GLY A 296 -8.79 12.16 4.22
C GLY A 296 -9.49 13.50 4.51
N ASP A 297 -10.82 13.45 4.70
CA ASP A 297 -11.68 14.61 4.95
C ASP A 297 -11.58 15.05 6.44
N VAL A 298 -10.51 15.77 6.77
CA VAL A 298 -10.26 16.29 8.13
C VAL A 298 -10.99 17.63 8.32
N SER A 299 -12.03 17.65 9.14
CA SER A 299 -12.81 18.87 9.40
C SER A 299 -12.16 19.77 10.47
N ARG A 300 -12.52 21.06 10.46
CA ARG A 300 -12.13 22.00 11.53
C ARG A 300 -12.53 21.55 12.94
N PHE A 301 -13.61 20.79 13.07
CA PHE A 301 -14.10 20.31 14.36
C PHE A 301 -13.19 19.23 14.91
N VAL A 302 -12.70 18.31 14.06
CA VAL A 302 -11.68 17.31 14.43
C VAL A 302 -10.44 17.99 14.99
N ILE A 303 -9.98 19.04 14.31
CA ILE A 303 -8.76 19.74 14.70
C ILE A 303 -8.89 20.44 16.04
N LYS A 304 -10.02 21.10 16.28
CA LYS A 304 -10.30 21.72 17.58
C LYS A 304 -10.36 20.68 18.71
N GLU A 305 -10.96 19.52 18.44
CA GLU A 305 -11.08 18.45 19.44
C GLU A 305 -9.72 17.89 19.87
N PHE A 306 -8.81 17.59 18.94
CA PHE A 306 -7.50 17.06 19.35
C PHE A 306 -6.57 18.12 19.92
N ALA A 307 -6.66 19.38 19.45
CA ALA A 307 -5.88 20.48 20.01
C ALA A 307 -6.17 20.71 21.50
N ALA A 308 -7.41 20.48 21.92
CA ALA A 308 -7.80 20.63 23.32
C ALA A 308 -7.39 19.45 24.21
N LYS A 309 -7.04 18.29 23.62
CA LYS A 309 -6.86 17.03 24.35
C LYS A 309 -5.45 16.45 24.29
N LEU A 310 -4.63 16.88 23.34
CA LEU A 310 -3.30 16.32 23.07
C LEU A 310 -2.19 17.35 23.31
N ASP A 311 -1.90 17.63 24.57
CA ASP A 311 -0.79 18.50 24.98
C ASP A 311 0.60 17.85 24.78
N GLY A 312 0.63 16.51 24.79
CA GLY A 312 1.82 15.68 24.58
C GLY A 312 2.27 15.49 23.13
N LEU A 313 1.53 15.99 22.14
CA LEU A 313 1.75 15.66 20.73
C LEU A 313 3.04 16.27 20.20
N GLU A 314 3.93 15.44 19.66
CA GLU A 314 5.22 15.85 19.08
C GLU A 314 5.20 15.88 17.55
N LYS A 315 4.41 15.02 16.92
CA LYS A 315 4.29 14.89 15.46
C LYS A 315 2.84 14.92 15.02
N LEU A 316 2.52 15.83 14.10
CA LEU A 316 1.19 15.95 13.50
C LEU A 316 1.31 15.91 11.98
N ALA A 317 0.68 14.93 11.34
CA ALA A 317 0.54 14.88 9.89
C ALA A 317 -0.95 14.94 9.50
N ILE A 318 -1.31 15.93 8.68
CA ILE A 318 -2.66 16.08 8.13
C ILE A 318 -2.55 16.00 6.61
N ARG A 319 -3.08 14.92 6.04
CA ARG A 319 -3.03 14.64 4.60
C ARG A 319 -4.45 14.70 4.01
N CYS A 320 -4.86 15.87 3.55
CA CYS A 320 -6.13 16.08 2.87
C CYS A 320 -6.07 15.52 1.45
N THR A 321 -6.55 14.30 1.26
CA THR A 321 -6.72 13.68 -0.05
C THR A 321 -8.16 13.90 -0.55
N PRO A 322 -8.37 14.32 -1.81
CA PRO A 322 -9.71 14.52 -2.34
C PRO A 322 -10.43 13.18 -2.37
N CYS A 323 -11.48 13.04 -1.56
CA CYS A 323 -12.32 11.86 -1.59
C CYS A 323 -12.98 11.74 -2.98
N THR A 324 -12.71 10.63 -3.64
CA THR A 324 -12.81 10.34 -5.08
C THR A 324 -14.20 10.38 -5.72
N ARG A 325 -15.22 11.04 -5.14
CA ARG A 325 -16.57 11.07 -5.74
C ARG A 325 -17.28 12.41 -5.78
N SER A 326 -17.00 13.36 -4.87
CA SER A 326 -17.65 14.69 -4.95
C SER A 326 -16.88 15.68 -5.83
N GLY A 327 -15.63 15.38 -6.21
CA GLY A 327 -14.75 16.27 -7.00
C GLY A 327 -14.27 17.52 -6.24
N ALA A 328 -15.10 18.03 -5.32
CA ALA A 328 -14.76 19.04 -4.34
C ALA A 328 -14.41 18.35 -3.02
N GLY A 329 -13.13 18.02 -2.82
CA GLY A 329 -12.62 17.75 -1.47
C GLY A 329 -12.77 19.01 -0.62
N LEU A 330 -12.99 18.85 0.69
CA LEU A 330 -12.94 20.00 1.59
C LEU A 330 -11.51 20.54 1.59
N PRO A 331 -11.29 21.85 1.39
CA PRO A 331 -9.96 22.41 1.59
C PRO A 331 -9.51 22.12 3.03
N PRO A 332 -8.21 21.87 3.24
CA PRO A 332 -7.67 21.74 4.58
C PRO A 332 -8.10 22.99 5.37
N PRO A 333 -8.66 22.84 6.58
CA PRO A 333 -9.04 23.98 7.40
C PRO A 333 -7.78 24.61 8.03
N VAL A 334 -6.93 25.22 7.19
CA VAL A 334 -5.58 25.71 7.54
C VAL A 334 -5.62 26.62 8.77
N ASP A 335 -6.58 27.55 8.85
CA ASP A 335 -6.74 28.42 10.03
C ASP A 335 -6.98 27.63 11.32
N SER A 336 -7.71 26.53 11.23
CA SER A 336 -7.96 25.65 12.39
C SER A 336 -6.71 24.85 12.75
N ILE A 337 -5.93 24.39 11.77
CA ILE A 337 -4.65 23.73 11.99
C ILE A 337 -3.69 24.69 12.67
N LEU A 338 -3.53 25.91 12.14
CA LEU A 338 -2.71 26.97 12.72
C LEU A 338 -3.15 27.32 14.15
N GLY A 339 -4.46 27.47 14.36
CA GLY A 339 -5.04 27.72 15.68
C GLY A 339 -4.75 26.58 16.67
N ALA A 340 -4.82 25.33 16.23
CA ALA A 340 -4.50 24.16 17.04
C ALA A 340 -3.01 24.10 17.40
N VAL A 341 -2.13 24.25 16.41
CA VAL A 341 -0.67 24.19 16.57
C VAL A 341 -0.17 25.28 17.52
N ARG A 342 -0.80 26.46 17.53
CA ARG A 342 -0.50 27.52 18.52
C ARG A 342 -0.68 27.06 19.97
N GLY A 343 -1.57 26.11 20.23
CA GLY A 343 -1.83 25.55 21.57
C GLY A 343 -1.00 24.31 21.90
N MET A 344 -0.09 23.86 21.02
CA MET A 344 0.66 22.61 21.18
C MET A 344 2.15 22.89 21.45
N PRO A 345 2.56 23.05 22.72
CA PRO A 345 3.92 23.48 23.05
C PRO A 345 5.00 22.42 22.77
N ARG A 346 4.62 21.15 22.59
CA ARG A 346 5.57 20.04 22.36
C ARG A 346 5.69 19.63 20.90
N LEU A 347 4.94 20.26 20.00
CA LEU A 347 4.92 19.88 18.58
C LEU A 347 6.26 20.25 17.91
N ARG A 348 6.97 19.25 17.41
CA ARG A 348 8.26 19.39 16.73
C ARG A 348 8.17 19.21 15.22
N SER A 349 7.22 18.39 14.76
CA SER A 349 7.03 18.08 13.35
C SER A 349 5.58 18.31 12.94
N LEU A 350 5.39 19.10 11.88
CA LEU A 350 4.08 19.38 11.28
C LEU A 350 4.15 19.11 9.78
N GLU A 351 3.44 18.07 9.34
CA GLU A 351 3.22 17.78 7.92
C GLU A 351 1.79 18.16 7.55
N VAL A 352 1.62 19.09 6.60
CA VAL A 352 0.31 19.40 6.02
C VAL A 352 0.38 19.15 4.53
N GLN A 353 -0.24 18.07 4.08
CA GLN A 353 -0.38 17.74 2.67
C GLN A 353 -1.82 17.97 2.26
N ALA A 354 -2.05 18.72 1.19
CA ALA A 354 -3.39 18.88 0.65
C ALA A 354 -3.39 18.87 -0.87
N ARG A 355 -4.28 18.06 -1.44
CA ARG A 355 -4.53 17.99 -2.88
C ARG A 355 -5.84 18.68 -3.19
N VAL A 356 -5.81 20.01 -3.27
CA VAL A 356 -6.97 20.83 -3.64
C VAL A 356 -6.69 21.67 -4.89
N PRO A 357 -7.70 21.89 -5.75
CA PRO A 357 -7.58 22.81 -6.87
C PRO A 357 -7.12 24.20 -6.42
N ARG A 358 -6.25 24.86 -7.21
CA ARG A 358 -5.65 26.16 -6.89
C ARG A 358 -6.65 27.23 -6.46
N HIS A 359 -7.84 27.25 -7.07
CA HIS A 359 -8.89 28.24 -6.75
C HIS A 359 -9.54 28.03 -5.38
N MET A 360 -9.30 26.90 -4.71
CA MET A 360 -9.81 26.61 -3.35
C MET A 360 -8.82 27.00 -2.25
N TRP A 361 -7.55 27.24 -2.57
CA TRP A 361 -6.59 27.83 -1.63
C TRP A 361 -6.91 29.32 -1.50
N ARG A 362 -7.61 29.67 -0.44
CA ARG A 362 -8.13 31.04 -0.29
C ARG A 362 -7.11 32.08 0.14
N THR A 363 -5.85 31.75 0.46
CA THR A 363 -4.81 32.77 0.64
C THR A 363 -3.41 32.17 0.59
N VAL A 364 -2.59 32.60 -0.38
CA VAL A 364 -1.13 32.36 -0.41
C VAL A 364 -0.49 32.80 0.92
N ALA A 365 -1.01 33.87 1.52
CA ALA A 365 -0.59 34.38 2.83
C ALA A 365 -0.67 33.35 3.98
N GLN A 366 -1.57 32.36 3.92
CA GLN A 366 -1.66 31.32 4.96
C GLN A 366 -0.53 30.29 4.87
N VAL A 367 -0.05 30.01 3.65
CA VAL A 367 1.11 29.14 3.42
C VAL A 367 2.39 29.83 3.87
N ASP A 368 2.50 31.15 3.60
CA ASP A 368 3.63 31.96 4.05
C ASP A 368 3.67 32.06 5.58
N GLU A 369 2.51 32.17 6.25
CA GLU A 369 2.43 32.13 7.72
C GLU A 369 2.96 30.81 8.30
N LEU A 370 2.62 29.67 7.69
CA LEU A 370 3.15 28.36 8.11
C LEU A 370 4.69 28.31 8.01
N ARG A 371 5.25 28.83 6.90
CA ARG A 371 6.70 28.83 6.64
C ARG A 371 7.51 29.72 7.59
N SER A 372 6.88 30.75 8.15
CA SER A 372 7.54 31.68 9.08
C SER A 372 7.75 31.13 10.50
N ARG A 373 7.33 29.89 10.79
CA ARG A 373 7.52 29.27 12.12
C ARG A 373 8.81 28.48 12.20
N ASP A 374 9.43 28.52 13.37
CA ASP A 374 10.60 27.72 13.75
C ASP A 374 10.16 26.28 14.08
N ILE A 375 9.65 25.57 13.07
CA ILE A 375 9.33 24.14 13.13
C ILE A 375 10.48 23.42 12.44
N ASP A 376 11.16 22.53 13.18
CA ASP A 376 12.37 21.84 12.72
C ASP A 376 12.19 21.15 11.35
N GLU A 377 11.00 20.58 11.12
CA GLU A 377 10.62 19.95 9.85
C GLU A 377 9.22 20.41 9.43
N LEU A 378 9.16 21.46 8.61
CA LEU A 378 7.94 21.86 7.90
C LEU A 378 8.02 21.42 6.43
N SER A 379 7.21 20.42 6.08
CA SER A 379 7.00 20.03 4.68
C SER A 379 5.59 20.44 4.25
N VAL A 380 5.47 21.62 3.62
CA VAL A 380 4.27 21.99 2.86
C VAL A 380 4.49 21.50 1.44
N ILE A 381 4.05 20.28 1.16
CA ILE A 381 4.05 19.76 -0.21
C ILE A 381 2.84 20.35 -0.92
N ASP A 382 3.06 21.50 -1.55
CA ASP A 382 2.17 22.05 -2.57
C ASP A 382 2.21 21.11 -3.79
N ASN A 383 1.39 20.06 -3.77
CA ASN A 383 1.10 19.29 -4.97
C ASN A 383 0.08 20.04 -5.83
N VAL A 384 0.55 21.13 -6.40
CA VAL A 384 0.08 21.68 -7.66
C VAL A 384 1.35 21.97 -8.44
N VAL A 385 1.34 21.64 -9.72
CA VAL A 385 2.20 22.13 -10.81
C VAL A 385 2.64 23.60 -10.63
N THR A 386 3.51 23.87 -9.65
CA THR A 386 4.07 25.16 -9.28
C THR A 386 5.58 25.14 -9.48
N LEU A 387 5.98 24.41 -10.53
CA LEU A 387 7.26 24.58 -11.20
C LEU A 387 7.10 24.71 -12.73
N LEU A 388 5.87 24.75 -13.26
CA LEU A 388 5.61 25.05 -14.69
C LEU A 388 4.87 26.37 -14.94
N ARG A 389 4.67 27.21 -13.92
CA ARG A 389 4.03 28.54 -14.08
C ARG A 389 4.61 29.62 -13.17
N ASP A 390 5.90 29.58 -12.89
CA ASP A 390 6.58 30.83 -12.52
C ASP A 390 6.63 31.73 -13.76
N ARG A 391 5.85 32.82 -13.72
CA ARG A 391 5.69 33.79 -14.81
C ARG A 391 6.75 34.90 -14.77
N SER A 392 7.72 34.83 -13.86
CA SER A 392 8.73 35.88 -13.69
C SER A 392 10.05 35.61 -14.42
N MET A 393 10.27 34.41 -14.97
CA MET A 393 11.56 34.02 -15.54
C MET A 393 11.65 33.85 -17.07
N PHE A 394 10.55 33.83 -17.84
CA PHE A 394 10.61 33.74 -19.31
C PHE A 394 9.41 34.44 -20.01
N PRO A 395 9.61 35.08 -21.18
CA PRO A 395 8.51 35.65 -21.96
C PRO A 395 7.64 34.54 -22.55
N VAL A 396 6.33 34.67 -22.39
CA VAL A 396 5.30 33.73 -22.85
C VAL A 396 5.10 33.86 -24.35
N GLU A 397 5.27 32.77 -25.11
CA GLU A 397 4.54 32.52 -26.36
C GLU A 397 4.72 31.06 -26.84
N ALA A 398 4.07 30.12 -26.15
CA ALA A 398 3.62 28.82 -26.67
C ALA A 398 2.93 28.05 -25.53
N PHE A 399 1.97 27.20 -25.86
CA PHE A 399 1.19 26.31 -24.97
C PHE A 399 -0.08 26.92 -24.35
N LYS A 400 -1.11 27.05 -25.20
CA LYS A 400 -2.50 26.76 -24.83
C LYS A 400 -2.79 25.26 -25.01
N ILE A 401 -3.70 24.76 -24.18
CA ILE A 401 -4.15 23.36 -24.08
C ILE A 401 -4.82 22.91 -25.39
N LEU A 402 -4.39 21.79 -25.96
CA LEU A 402 -5.11 21.10 -27.05
C LEU A 402 -6.43 20.51 -26.51
N PRO A 403 -7.55 20.59 -27.25
CA PRO A 403 -8.76 19.87 -26.89
C PRO A 403 -8.54 18.36 -27.02
N HIS A 404 -9.08 17.61 -26.07
CA HIS A 404 -9.03 16.15 -26.07
C HIS A 404 -9.96 15.61 -27.18
N PRO A 405 -9.47 14.83 -28.16
CA PRO A 405 -10.22 14.51 -29.39
C PRO A 405 -11.32 13.44 -29.20
N GLN A 406 -11.72 13.12 -27.97
CA GLN A 406 -12.71 12.06 -27.72
C GLN A 406 -14.08 12.60 -27.30
N LYS A 407 -14.28 13.93 -27.21
CA LYS A 407 -15.55 14.47 -26.68
C LYS A 407 -16.22 15.60 -27.46
N ASP A 408 -15.70 16.01 -28.61
CA ASP A 408 -16.37 17.05 -29.41
C ASP A 408 -16.23 16.76 -30.90
N PRO A 409 -17.32 16.46 -31.64
CA PRO A 409 -17.26 16.19 -33.07
C PRO A 409 -17.33 17.47 -33.93
N ASP A 410 -17.24 18.65 -33.32
CA ASP A 410 -17.37 19.91 -34.06
C ASP A 410 -16.03 20.34 -34.69
N TYR A 411 -15.92 20.11 -36.01
CA TYR A 411 -14.74 20.41 -36.84
C TYR A 411 -14.36 21.90 -36.88
N THR A 412 -15.23 22.80 -36.41
CA THR A 412 -15.00 24.25 -36.37
C THR A 412 -13.85 24.67 -35.45
N GLN A 413 -13.48 23.87 -34.44
CA GLN A 413 -12.34 24.18 -33.56
C GLN A 413 -10.97 23.94 -34.21
N LEU A 414 -10.91 23.11 -35.25
CA LEU A 414 -9.66 22.78 -35.95
C LEU A 414 -9.27 23.85 -36.98
N GLU A 415 -10.22 24.48 -37.65
CA GLU A 415 -9.95 25.62 -38.55
C GLU A 415 -9.50 26.86 -37.78
N HIS A 416 -10.16 27.17 -36.65
CA HIS A 416 -9.73 28.25 -35.76
C HIS A 416 -8.33 28.04 -35.18
N PHE A 417 -7.94 26.78 -34.94
CA PHE A 417 -6.59 26.43 -34.53
C PHE A 417 -5.55 26.71 -35.62
N TRP A 418 -5.85 26.44 -36.89
CA TRP A 418 -4.92 26.71 -37.98
C TRP A 418 -4.78 28.20 -38.30
N ASP A 419 -5.84 28.99 -38.17
CA ASP A 419 -5.77 30.45 -38.27
C ASP A 419 -4.88 31.06 -37.16
N GLU A 420 -4.95 30.54 -35.93
CA GLU A 420 -4.06 30.97 -34.84
C GLU A 420 -2.60 30.50 -35.03
N VAL A 421 -2.39 29.29 -35.57
CA VAL A 421 -1.06 28.74 -35.88
C VAL A 421 -0.39 29.45 -37.06
N SER A 422 -1.16 30.08 -37.94
CA SER A 422 -0.65 30.83 -39.10
C SER A 422 0.18 32.05 -38.73
N GLY A 423 -0.01 32.60 -37.53
CA GLY A 423 0.75 33.73 -37.01
C GLY A 423 2.11 33.37 -36.38
N LEU A 424 2.43 32.08 -36.24
CA LEU A 424 3.67 31.62 -35.60
C LEU A 424 4.88 31.65 -36.56
N PRO A 425 6.12 31.81 -36.04
CA PRO A 425 7.33 31.67 -36.85
C PRO A 425 7.36 30.32 -37.58
N GLY A 426 7.80 30.33 -38.85
CA GLY A 426 7.73 29.16 -39.73
C GLY A 426 8.33 27.88 -39.14
N THR A 427 9.45 27.99 -38.41
CA THR A 427 10.12 26.86 -37.76
C THR A 427 9.30 26.21 -36.63
N THR A 428 8.47 26.98 -35.93
CA THR A 428 7.57 26.49 -34.88
C THR A 428 6.32 25.86 -35.51
N ARG A 429 5.77 26.50 -36.54
CA ARG A 429 4.64 25.98 -37.32
C ARG A 429 4.96 24.62 -37.95
N ASP A 430 6.16 24.49 -38.52
CA ASP A 430 6.57 23.26 -39.21
C ASP A 430 6.83 22.11 -38.22
N LYS A 431 7.34 22.41 -37.01
CA LYS A 431 7.47 21.42 -35.91
C LYS A 431 6.11 20.95 -35.36
N ILE A 432 5.13 21.85 -35.23
CA ILE A 432 3.77 21.49 -34.80
C ILE A 432 3.11 20.59 -35.85
N ARG A 433 3.30 20.91 -37.14
CA ARG A 433 2.82 20.08 -38.25
C ARG A 433 3.48 18.69 -38.24
N GLN A 434 4.79 18.62 -38.08
CA GLN A 434 5.54 17.37 -38.00
C GLN A 434 5.08 16.48 -36.83
N LEU A 435 4.88 17.04 -35.64
CA LEU A 435 4.40 16.30 -34.46
C LEU A 435 2.96 15.76 -34.61
N LEU A 436 2.11 16.45 -35.38
CA LEU A 436 0.76 16.00 -35.68
C LEU A 436 0.73 14.92 -36.77
N GLU A 437 1.69 14.96 -37.69
CA GLU A 437 1.88 13.93 -38.74
C GLU A 437 2.52 12.65 -38.18
N GLU A 438 3.39 12.76 -37.18
CA GLU A 438 4.04 11.65 -36.47
C GLU A 438 3.13 10.97 -35.42
N TRP A 439 1.93 11.51 -35.16
CA TRP A 439 0.97 10.93 -34.22
C TRP A 439 0.37 9.62 -34.79
N PRO A 440 0.35 8.49 -34.05
CA PRO A 440 -0.09 7.21 -34.60
C PRO A 440 -1.57 7.26 -35.06
N LYS A 441 -1.81 7.04 -36.36
CA LYS A 441 -3.16 6.89 -36.95
C LYS A 441 -3.68 5.46 -36.79
N GLU A 442 -3.56 4.87 -35.61
CA GLU A 442 -4.13 3.55 -35.34
C GLU A 442 -5.47 3.68 -34.61
N GLY A 443 -6.54 3.29 -35.30
CA GLY A 443 -7.87 3.10 -34.71
C GLY A 443 -9.00 3.96 -35.28
N ALA A 444 -9.13 4.07 -36.61
CA ALA A 444 -10.35 4.59 -37.24
C ALA A 444 -11.00 3.51 -38.13
N LEU A 445 -11.76 2.60 -37.51
CA LEU A 445 -12.80 1.84 -38.21
C LEU A 445 -14.07 2.70 -38.24
N ASN A 446 -14.21 3.51 -39.28
CA ASN A 446 -15.46 4.15 -39.64
C ASN A 446 -16.46 3.11 -40.14
N ARG A 447 -17.54 2.86 -39.40
CA ARG A 447 -18.83 2.45 -39.98
C ARG A 447 -19.96 3.26 -39.32
N PRO A 448 -20.86 3.88 -40.10
CA PRO A 448 -21.99 4.61 -39.55
C PRO A 448 -23.06 3.62 -39.05
N PHE A 449 -23.52 3.80 -37.81
CA PHE A 449 -24.71 3.15 -37.30
C PHE A 449 -25.95 3.83 -37.92
N ASN A 450 -26.65 3.09 -38.79
CA ASN A 450 -28.02 3.41 -39.18
C ASN A 450 -28.97 3.01 -38.05
N PHE A 451 -29.82 3.94 -37.61
CA PHE A 451 -31.01 3.63 -36.83
C PHE A 451 -32.04 2.97 -37.75
N GLY A 452 -32.37 1.71 -37.48
CA GLY A 452 -33.49 0.99 -38.09
C GLY A 452 -34.41 0.47 -36.99
N HIS A 453 -35.63 1.00 -36.97
CA HIS A 453 -36.78 0.41 -36.29
C HIS A 453 -37.05 -0.99 -36.83
N ASP A 454 -37.19 -1.98 -35.96
CA ASP A 454 -38.39 -2.83 -35.84
C ASP A 454 -38.14 -4.02 -34.91
N GLY A 455 -39.15 -4.34 -34.09
CA GLY A 455 -39.11 -5.42 -33.13
C GLY A 455 -39.39 -6.79 -33.75
N LEU A 456 -38.99 -7.85 -33.04
CA LEU A 456 -39.74 -9.09 -32.82
C LEU A 456 -38.94 -10.03 -31.90
N THR A 457 -39.68 -10.91 -31.24
CA THR A 457 -39.37 -11.68 -30.02
C THR A 457 -38.84 -13.11 -30.22
N PHE A 458 -37.90 -13.51 -29.32
CA PHE A 458 -37.55 -14.87 -28.76
C PHE A 458 -36.98 -15.99 -29.68
N PRO A 459 -36.37 -17.08 -29.14
CA PRO A 459 -35.48 -17.27 -27.97
C PRO A 459 -34.22 -18.15 -28.27
N TYR A 460 -33.30 -18.25 -27.28
CA TYR A 460 -32.34 -19.35 -26.96
C TYR A 460 -31.55 -20.07 -28.09
N VAL A 461 -30.21 -20.12 -27.94
CA VAL A 461 -29.34 -21.33 -27.92
C VAL A 461 -27.88 -20.92 -28.12
N SER A 462 -27.02 -21.33 -27.17
CA SER A 462 -25.56 -21.42 -27.29
C SER A 462 -25.19 -22.71 -28.05
N PRO A 463 -24.08 -22.73 -28.81
CA PRO A 463 -22.93 -23.45 -28.25
C PRO A 463 -21.58 -22.79 -28.53
N PHE A 464 -20.65 -23.11 -27.64
CA PHE A 464 -19.21 -22.91 -27.72
C PHE A 464 -18.61 -23.38 -29.05
N ALA A 465 -17.66 -22.60 -29.58
CA ALA A 465 -16.52 -23.10 -30.34
C ALA A 465 -15.38 -22.06 -30.29
N ASP A 466 -14.27 -22.53 -29.73
CA ASP A 466 -12.87 -22.16 -29.92
C ASP A 466 -12.54 -20.95 -30.81
N PHE A 467 -11.96 -19.92 -30.18
CA PHE A 467 -11.06 -18.98 -30.86
C PHE A 467 -9.87 -18.69 -29.95
N GLU A 468 -8.71 -19.23 -30.33
CA GLU A 468 -7.41 -18.79 -29.85
C GLU A 468 -7.19 -17.32 -30.29
N ILE A 469 -6.98 -16.43 -29.32
CA ILE A 469 -6.53 -15.06 -29.56
C ILE A 469 -5.08 -14.96 -29.06
N PRO A 470 -4.12 -14.49 -29.88
CA PRO A 470 -2.76 -14.24 -29.42
C PRO A 470 -2.75 -13.19 -28.30
N ARG A 471 -2.25 -13.59 -27.12
CA ARG A 471 -2.01 -12.67 -26.00
C ARG A 471 -0.71 -11.90 -26.21
N GLU A 472 -0.77 -10.80 -26.94
CA GLU A 472 0.25 -9.75 -26.86
C GLU A 472 -0.41 -8.36 -26.93
N ALA A 473 -0.74 -7.83 -25.74
CA ALA A 473 -0.86 -6.38 -25.49
C ALA A 473 -0.98 -6.19 -23.97
N GLY A 474 0.13 -6.39 -23.26
CA GLY A 474 0.21 -6.20 -21.81
C GLY A 474 0.69 -4.82 -21.42
N ARG A 475 -0.24 -4.02 -20.88
CA ARG A 475 -0.05 -3.11 -19.72
C ARG A 475 0.92 -1.92 -19.88
N ASN A 476 0.35 -0.74 -20.15
CA ASN A 476 0.97 0.54 -19.80
C ASN A 476 0.90 0.75 -18.28
N GLY A 477 1.90 0.20 -17.57
CA GLY A 477 2.24 0.61 -16.21
C GLY A 477 3.06 1.90 -16.25
N TRP A 478 2.70 2.88 -15.42
CA TRP A 478 3.54 4.05 -15.18
C TRP A 478 4.90 3.59 -14.64
N ARG A 479 5.97 3.92 -15.35
CA ARG A 479 7.35 3.71 -14.91
C ARG A 479 7.80 4.96 -14.15
N ILE A 480 7.98 4.85 -12.84
CA ILE A 480 8.71 5.88 -12.08
C ILE A 480 10.19 5.66 -12.40
N VAL A 481 10.77 6.53 -13.21
CA VAL A 481 12.22 6.65 -13.37
C VAL A 481 12.68 7.66 -12.32
N GLY A 482 13.33 7.17 -11.26
CA GLY A 482 14.08 8.04 -10.35
C GLY A 482 15.35 8.49 -11.05
N LEU A 483 15.46 9.79 -11.33
CA LEU A 483 16.71 10.42 -11.72
C LEU A 483 17.41 10.91 -10.45
N ASP A 484 18.63 10.43 -10.25
CA ASP A 484 19.57 10.93 -9.24
C ASP A 484 20.15 12.26 -9.71
N VAL A 485 19.99 13.32 -8.91
CA VAL A 485 20.38 14.69 -9.26
C VAL A 485 21.77 15.02 -8.70
N ASN A 486 22.69 14.06 -8.69
CA ASN A 486 24.10 14.28 -8.38
C ASN A 486 25.06 13.96 -9.54
N SER A 487 24.57 14.04 -10.79
CA SER A 487 25.45 14.08 -11.96
C SER A 487 24.90 15.00 -13.05
N ILE A 488 25.18 16.30 -12.92
CA ILE A 488 25.71 17.26 -13.91
C ILE A 488 25.62 18.65 -13.30
#